data_AF-A0A2H0L1S7-F1
#
_entry.id   AF-A0A2H0L1S7-F1
#
_cell.length_a   1.000
_cell.length_b   1.000
_cell.length_c   1.000
_cell.angle_alpha   90.00
_cell.angle_beta   90.00
_cell.angle_gamma   90.00
#
_symmetry.space_group_name_H-M   'P 1'
#
loop_
_entity.id
_entity.type
_entity.pdbx_description
1 polymer ?
#
loop_
_entity_poly.entity_id
_entity_poly.type
_entity_poly.pdbx_seq_one_letter_code
_entity_poly.pdbx_strand_id
1 'polypeptide(L)'
;MAHLMAKTYHAFGRQVTAGDDIQTPDTDFEYSDKEGYLFAPTGTHTMYGNAPHNKEHYRTVFINYFAEQLHELDQKEKYSRIFIFMPPDIKNSVYEKLSSKIKPKVEIIEGNFVNHQLPDLLGKLTMT
;
A
#
# COMPACT_ATOMS: atom_id res chain seq x y z
N MET A 1 -11.54 -2.87 -1.91
CA MET A 1 -10.59 -1.92 -2.52
C MET A 1 -9.22 -2.56 -2.64
N ALA A 2 -8.55 -2.36 -3.77
CA ALA A 2 -7.16 -2.73 -3.96
C ALA A 2 -6.25 -1.65 -3.33
N HIS A 3 -5.14 -2.07 -2.73
CA HIS A 3 -4.16 -1.18 -2.11
C HIS A 3 -3.13 -0.82 -3.18
N LEU A 4 -3.29 0.35 -3.81
CA LEU A 4 -2.58 0.71 -5.05
C LEU A 4 -1.74 1.98 -4.92
N MET A 5 -1.91 2.74 -3.84
CA MET A 5 -1.21 4.00 -3.59
C MET A 5 -0.91 4.18 -2.11
N ALA A 6 0.19 4.85 -1.81
CA ALA A 6 0.51 5.39 -0.50
C ALA A 6 0.89 6.87 -0.65
N LYS A 7 0.24 7.72 0.14
CA LYS A 7 0.61 9.14 0.22
C LYS A 7 1.76 9.34 1.17
N THR A 8 2.71 10.18 0.79
CA THR A 8 3.90 10.44 1.59
C THR A 8 3.88 11.85 2.16
N TYR A 9 4.38 11.97 3.40
CA TYR A 9 4.53 13.25 4.08
C TYR A 9 5.87 13.25 4.80
N HIS A 10 6.62 14.34 4.67
CA HIS A 10 7.90 14.54 5.32
C HIS A 10 7.72 15.55 6.45
N ALA A 11 8.09 15.17 7.67
CA ALA A 11 8.04 16.05 8.83
C ALA A 11 9.45 16.43 9.27
N PHE A 12 9.74 17.74 9.35
CA PHE A 12 10.97 18.28 9.88
C PHE A 12 10.68 19.41 10.87
N GLY A 13 10.99 19.18 12.15
CA GLY A 13 10.67 20.12 13.22
C GLY A 13 9.15 20.32 13.36
N ARG A 14 8.67 21.53 13.04
CA ARG A 14 7.22 21.88 13.06
C ARG A 14 6.60 21.96 11.66
N GLN A 15 7.38 21.66 10.62
CA GLN A 15 6.92 21.72 9.25
C GLN A 15 6.62 20.31 8.74
N VAL A 16 5.53 20.20 7.98
CA VAL A 16 5.21 18.98 7.27
C VAL A 16 4.94 19.33 5.81
N THR A 17 5.58 18.61 4.91
CA THR A 17 5.46 18.79 3.46
C THR A 17 4.98 17.49 2.83
N ALA A 18 4.05 17.57 1.88
CA ALA A 18 3.70 16.41 1.06
C ALA A 18 4.91 16.00 0.21
N GLY A 19 5.17 14.70 0.13
CA GLY A 19 6.14 14.12 -0.79
C GLY A 19 5.45 13.58 -2.04
N ASP A 20 6.22 12.87 -2.85
CA ASP A 20 5.68 12.15 -4.01
C ASP A 20 4.90 10.91 -3.55
N ASP A 21 3.72 10.71 -4.13
CA ASP A 21 2.91 9.53 -3.86
C ASP A 21 3.60 8.26 -4.37
N ILE A 22 3.64 7.22 -3.54
CA ILE A 22 4.14 5.90 -3.93
C ILE A 22 2.98 5.16 -4.60
N GLN A 23 3.03 5.06 -5.92
CA GLN A 23 2.08 4.33 -6.74
C GLN A 23 2.83 3.57 -7.83
N THR A 24 2.38 2.34 -8.14
CA THR A 24 2.97 1.55 -9.23
C THR A 24 2.08 1.60 -10.47
N PRO A 25 2.62 1.97 -11.64
CA PRO A 25 1.88 1.91 -12.91
C PRO A 25 1.62 0.46 -13.37
N ASP A 26 2.35 -0.54 -12.82
CA ASP A 26 2.19 -1.97 -13.14
C ASP A 26 0.94 -2.59 -12.53
N THR A 27 0.04 -1.77 -12.01
CA THR A 27 -1.31 -2.17 -11.65
C THR A 27 -2.21 -1.90 -12.86
N ASP A 28 -2.14 -2.77 -13.88
CA ASP A 28 -3.07 -2.74 -15.02
C ASP A 28 -4.50 -2.64 -14.47
N PHE A 29 -5.06 -1.43 -14.53
CA PHE A 29 -6.28 -1.04 -13.85
C PHE A 29 -7.53 -1.52 -14.61
N GLU A 30 -7.41 -2.57 -15.42
CA GLU A 30 -8.53 -3.34 -15.96
C GLU A 30 -8.92 -4.49 -15.01
N TYR A 31 -8.77 -4.31 -13.70
CA TYR A 31 -9.56 -5.09 -12.75
C TYR A 31 -11.02 -4.63 -12.85
N SER A 32 -11.69 -5.09 -13.90
CA SER A 32 -13.14 -5.18 -13.91
C SER A 32 -13.47 -6.19 -12.80
N ASP A 33 -14.27 -5.79 -11.82
CA ASP A 33 -14.86 -6.63 -10.76
C ASP A 33 -15.82 -7.71 -11.33
N LYS A 34 -15.62 -8.08 -12.61
CA LYS A 34 -16.24 -9.19 -13.28
C LYS A 34 -15.39 -10.40 -12.94
N GLU A 35 -15.80 -11.14 -11.92
CA GLU A 35 -15.68 -12.59 -12.01
C GLU A 35 -16.14 -12.99 -13.41
N GLY A 36 -15.19 -13.45 -14.22
CA GLY A 36 -15.40 -13.66 -15.66
C GLY A 36 -16.40 -14.77 -15.87
N TYR A 37 -17.68 -14.42 -16.01
CA TYR A 37 -18.71 -15.32 -16.53
C TYR A 37 -18.45 -15.54 -18.03
N LEU A 38 -17.61 -16.52 -18.34
CA LEU A 38 -17.52 -17.07 -19.68
C LEU A 38 -18.74 -17.98 -19.89
N PHE A 39 -19.77 -17.46 -20.57
CA PHE A 39 -20.81 -18.32 -21.14
C PHE A 39 -20.20 -19.12 -22.29
N ALA A 40 -19.92 -20.42 -22.07
CA ALA A 40 -19.63 -21.34 -23.15
C ALA A 40 -20.94 -21.64 -23.92
N PRO A 41 -21.01 -21.40 -25.24
CA PRO A 41 -22.11 -21.92 -26.04
C PRO A 41 -21.89 -23.43 -26.16
N THR A 42 -22.79 -24.22 -25.56
CA THR A 42 -22.81 -25.69 -25.47
C THR A 42 -21.99 -26.30 -24.33
N GLY A 43 -22.70 -26.80 -23.33
CA GLY A 43 -22.15 -27.70 -22.30
C GLY A 43 -22.06 -27.09 -20.92
N THR A 44 -22.77 -27.70 -19.97
CA THR A 44 -23.03 -27.25 -18.60
C THR A 44 -21.79 -27.30 -17.69
N HIS A 45 -20.75 -26.52 -17.97
CA HIS A 45 -19.62 -26.32 -17.04
C HIS A 45 -19.18 -24.86 -17.01
N THR A 46 -19.35 -24.23 -15.85
CA THR A 46 -18.77 -22.92 -15.54
C THR A 46 -17.27 -23.09 -15.41
N MET A 47 -16.49 -22.62 -16.40
CA MET A 47 -15.05 -22.51 -16.27
C MET A 47 -14.70 -21.13 -15.70
N TYR A 48 -14.10 -21.10 -14.51
CA TYR A 48 -13.49 -19.89 -13.98
C TYR A 48 -12.40 -19.44 -14.94
N GLY A 49 -12.59 -18.29 -15.59
CA GLY A 49 -11.54 -17.66 -16.38
C GLY A 49 -10.38 -17.30 -15.46
N ASN A 50 -9.22 -17.92 -15.66
CA ASN A 50 -7.98 -17.50 -14.99
C ASN A 50 -7.60 -16.13 -15.54
N ALA A 51 -8.05 -15.05 -14.88
CA ALA A 51 -7.44 -13.75 -15.10
C ALA A 51 -5.94 -13.88 -14.81
N PRO A 52 -5.05 -13.39 -15.69
CA PRO A 52 -3.60 -13.60 -15.57
C PRO A 52 -3.02 -13.02 -14.27
N HIS A 53 -3.72 -12.06 -13.65
CA HIS A 53 -3.36 -11.43 -12.38
C HIS A 53 -4.59 -11.34 -11.48
N ASN A 54 -4.47 -11.83 -10.25
CA ASN A 54 -5.52 -11.74 -9.23
C ASN A 54 -5.25 -10.57 -8.26
N LYS A 55 -6.23 -10.21 -7.43
CA LYS A 55 -6.10 -9.14 -6.42
C LYS A 55 -4.88 -9.32 -5.49
N GLU A 56 -4.53 -10.56 -5.19
CA GLU A 56 -3.38 -10.91 -4.34
C GLU A 56 -2.04 -10.61 -5.02
N HIS A 57 -1.95 -10.84 -6.33
CA HIS A 57 -0.81 -10.51 -7.16
C HIS A 57 -0.54 -9.00 -7.12
N TYR A 58 -1.54 -8.17 -7.44
CA TYR A 58 -1.40 -6.70 -7.42
C TYR A 58 -1.04 -6.16 -6.04
N ARG A 59 -1.66 -6.72 -4.99
CA ARG A 59 -1.29 -6.39 -3.60
C ARG A 59 0.18 -6.69 -3.33
N THR A 60 0.67 -7.85 -3.76
CA THR A 60 2.07 -8.25 -3.57
C THR A 60 3.03 -7.34 -4.34
N VAL A 61 2.71 -7.01 -5.60
CA VAL A 61 3.47 -6.08 -6.43
C VAL A 61 3.59 -4.72 -5.74
N PHE A 62 2.45 -4.15 -5.32
CA PHE A 62 2.44 -2.86 -4.61
C PHE A 62 3.25 -2.91 -3.32
N ILE A 63 3.12 -3.96 -2.50
CA ILE A 63 3.85 -4.06 -1.23
C ILE A 63 5.36 -4.15 -1.45
N ASN A 64 5.81 -4.90 -2.47
CA ASN A 64 7.23 -4.97 -2.80
C ASN A 64 7.74 -3.59 -3.25
N TYR A 65 7.03 -2.93 -4.16
CA TYR A 65 7.38 -1.60 -4.65
C TYR A 65 7.41 -0.56 -3.53
N PHE A 66 6.40 -0.58 -2.65
CA PHE A 66 6.33 0.27 -1.46
C PHE A 66 7.55 0.09 -0.54
N ALA A 67 7.95 -1.15 -0.26
CA ALA A 67 9.08 -1.43 0.61
C ALA A 67 10.41 -0.93 0.00
N GLU A 68 10.57 -1.06 -1.31
CA GLU A 68 11.72 -0.55 -2.05
C GLU A 68 11.78 0.98 -2.03
N GLN A 69 10.69 1.65 -2.38
CA GLN A 69 10.60 3.12 -2.37
C GLN A 69 10.82 3.69 -0.96
N LEU A 70 10.26 3.07 0.07
CA LEU A 70 10.51 3.48 1.45
C LEU A 70 11.99 3.31 1.82
N HIS A 71 12.66 2.28 1.30
CA HIS A 71 14.08 2.07 1.53
C HIS A 71 14.94 3.15 0.89
N GLU A 72 14.65 3.50 -0.37
CA GLU A 72 15.33 4.59 -1.08
C GLU A 72 15.13 5.93 -0.38
N LEU A 73 13.91 6.22 0.05
CA LEU A 73 13.59 7.43 0.80
C LEU A 73 14.35 7.49 2.14
N ASP A 74 14.42 6.39 2.91
CA ASP A 74 15.19 6.38 4.18
C ASP A 74 16.70 6.50 3.94
N GLN A 75 17.23 5.93 2.85
CA GLN A 75 18.65 6.11 2.51
C GLN A 75 18.99 7.57 2.19
N LYS A 76 18.10 8.25 1.46
CA LYS A 76 18.26 9.64 1.03
C LYS A 76 18.07 10.63 2.20
N GLU A 77 16.93 10.54 2.88
CA GLU A 77 16.50 11.55 3.86
C GLU A 77 16.89 11.19 5.30
N LYS A 78 17.26 9.92 5.56
CA LYS A 78 17.73 9.42 6.87
C LYS A 78 16.75 9.69 8.01
N TYR A 79 15.52 9.19 7.88
CA TYR A 79 14.49 9.41 8.88
C TYR A 79 14.87 8.81 10.24
N SER A 80 14.50 9.53 11.31
CA SER A 80 14.62 9.05 12.69
C SER A 80 13.43 8.18 13.10
N ARG A 81 12.23 8.49 12.58
CA ARG A 81 10.98 7.76 12.80
C ARG A 81 10.14 7.77 11.54
N ILE A 82 9.40 6.69 11.31
CA ILE A 82 8.50 6.52 10.17
C ILE A 82 7.16 6.04 10.71
N PHE A 83 6.09 6.78 10.42
CA PHE A 83 4.72 6.36 10.75
C PHE A 83 4.05 5.82 9.50
N ILE A 84 3.52 4.60 9.57
CA ILE A 84 2.82 4.00 8.44
C ILE A 84 1.37 3.71 8.83
N PHE A 85 0.46 4.43 8.20
CA PHE A 85 -0.97 4.25 8.34
C PHE A 85 -1.42 3.24 7.28
N MET A 86 -1.89 2.07 7.70
CA MET A 86 -2.28 1.02 6.75
C MET A 86 -3.44 0.16 7.24
N PRO A 87 -4.24 -0.39 6.32
CA PRO A 87 -5.26 -1.40 6.64
C PRO A 87 -4.66 -2.63 7.35
N PRO A 88 -5.38 -3.21 8.34
CA PRO A 88 -4.86 -4.33 9.12
C PRO A 88 -4.61 -5.58 8.26
N ASP A 89 -5.34 -5.75 7.16
CA ASP A 89 -5.20 -6.90 6.27
C ASP A 89 -3.84 -6.95 5.57
N ILE A 90 -3.14 -5.82 5.41
CA ILE A 90 -1.83 -5.74 4.73
C ILE A 90 -0.63 -5.61 5.67
N LYS A 91 -0.89 -5.40 6.97
CA LYS A 91 0.12 -5.11 7.99
C LYS A 91 1.30 -6.09 7.99
N ASN A 92 1.00 -7.38 8.10
CA ASN A 92 2.04 -8.41 8.18
C ASN A 92 2.86 -8.47 6.89
N SER A 93 2.19 -8.44 5.74
CA SER A 93 2.84 -8.47 4.43
C SER A 93 3.78 -7.28 4.21
N VAL A 94 3.38 -6.07 4.63
CA VAL A 94 4.25 -4.88 4.56
C VAL A 94 5.41 -5.03 5.52
N TYR A 95 5.14 -5.37 6.79
CA TYR A 95 6.19 -5.46 7.82
C TYR A 95 7.26 -6.50 7.48
N GLU A 96 6.89 -7.65 6.92
CA GLU A 96 7.83 -8.69 6.50
C GLU A 96 8.83 -8.18 5.45
N LYS A 97 8.36 -7.32 4.52
CA LYS A 97 9.15 -6.77 3.42
C LYS A 97 10.05 -5.60 3.82
N LEU A 98 9.81 -4.98 4.97
CA LEU A 98 10.69 -3.92 5.47
C LEU A 98 12.08 -4.46 5.81
N SER A 99 13.10 -3.68 5.44
CA SER A 99 14.49 -3.99 5.81
C SER A 99 14.69 -3.96 7.33
N SER A 100 15.67 -4.72 7.82
CA SER A 100 16.03 -4.75 9.25
C SER A 100 16.47 -3.40 9.80
N LYS A 101 16.94 -2.49 8.94
CA LYS A 101 17.32 -1.11 9.30
C LYS A 101 16.11 -0.19 9.51
N ILE A 102 15.02 -0.44 8.78
CA ILE A 102 13.81 0.40 8.80
C ILE A 102 12.84 -0.05 9.88
N LYS A 103 12.66 -1.37 10.06
CA LYS A 103 11.80 -1.97 11.08
C LYS A 103 11.84 -1.27 12.46
N PRO A 104 13.02 -1.00 13.08
CA PRO A 104 13.07 -0.35 14.39
C PRO A 104 12.63 1.12 14.41
N LYS A 105 12.54 1.77 13.25
CA LYS A 105 12.10 3.16 13.11
C LYS A 105 10.60 3.27 12.82
N VAL A 106 9.95 2.16 12.47
CA VAL A 106 8.59 2.14 11.96
C VAL A 106 7.59 1.92 13.08
N GLU A 107 6.59 2.80 13.13
CA GLU A 107 5.39 2.64 13.93
C GLU A 107 4.19 2.48 12.99
N ILE A 108 3.46 1.37 13.14
CA ILE A 108 2.31 1.05 12.29
C ILE A 108 1.03 1.40 13.02
N ILE A 109 0.20 2.21 12.36
CA ILE A 109 -1.12 2.62 12.84
C ILE A 109 -2.17 2.00 11.92
N GLU A 110 -3.05 1.20 12.51
CA GLU A 110 -4.05 0.46 11.75
C GLU A 110 -5.21 1.35 11.32
N GLY A 111 -5.50 1.34 10.02
CA GLY A 111 -6.65 1.98 9.39
C GLY A 111 -6.35 2.45 7.96
N ASN A 112 -7.41 2.61 7.16
CA ASN A 112 -7.28 3.12 5.80
C ASN A 112 -7.43 4.64 5.79
N PHE A 113 -6.30 5.36 5.66
CA PHE A 113 -6.28 6.80 5.73
C PHE A 113 -5.84 7.51 4.44
N VAL A 114 -5.81 6.81 3.31
CA VAL A 114 -5.35 7.35 2.02
C VAL A 114 -6.11 8.62 1.60
N ASN A 115 -7.40 8.72 1.97
CA ASN A 115 -8.24 9.88 1.67
C ASN A 115 -8.28 10.95 2.77
N HIS A 116 -7.59 10.74 3.90
CA HIS A 116 -7.61 11.69 5.01
C HIS A 116 -6.60 12.82 4.78
N GLN A 117 -6.89 13.98 5.34
CA GLN A 117 -5.97 15.10 5.32
C GLN A 117 -4.93 14.96 6.44
N LEU A 118 -3.77 15.57 6.24
CA LEU A 118 -2.67 15.52 7.19
C LEU A 118 -3.06 15.89 8.65
N PRO A 119 -3.91 16.89 8.93
CA PRO A 119 -4.31 17.20 10.30
C PRO A 119 -4.99 16.03 11.03
N ASP A 120 -5.79 15.24 10.29
CA ASP A 120 -6.48 14.07 10.86
C ASP A 120 -5.49 12.98 11.25
N LEU A 121 -4.43 12.80 10.44
CA LEU A 121 -3.33 11.86 10.71
C LEU A 121 -2.54 12.28 11.96
N LEU A 122 -2.22 13.57 12.07
CA LEU A 122 -1.49 14.12 13.22
C LEU A 122 -2.29 13.98 14.53
N GLY A 123 -3.61 14.19 14.48
CA GLY A 123 -4.48 14.00 15.64
C GLY A 123 -4.46 12.57 16.18
N LYS A 124 -4.28 11.56 15.30
CA LYS A 124 -4.15 10.16 15.72
C LYS A 124 -2.82 9.86 16.40
N LEU A 125 -1.74 10.50 15.96
CA LEU A 125 -0.41 10.34 16.57
C LEU A 125 -0.34 10.90 18.00
N THR A 126 -1.09 11.97 18.28
CA THR A 126 -1.12 12.60 19.62
C THR A 126 -1.95 11.86 20.66
N MET A 127 -2.70 10.82 20.26
CA MET A 127 -3.56 10.03 21.15
C MET A 127 -2.98 8.66 21.52
N THR A 128 -1.79 8.35 21.02
CA THR A 128 -0.98 7.15 21.35
C THR A 128 0.18 7.53 22.25
#